data_AF-A0A167JFB8-F1
#
_entry.id   AF-A0A167JFB8-F1
#
_cell.length_a   1.000
_cell.length_b   1.000
_cell.length_c   1.000
_cell.angle_alpha   90.00
_cell.angle_beta   90.00
_cell.angle_gamma   90.00
#
_symmetry.space_group_name_H-M   'P 1'
#
loop_
_entity.id
_entity.type
_entity.pdbx_description
1 polymer ?
#
loop_
_entity_poly.entity_id
_entity_poly.type
_entity_poly.pdbx_seq_one_letter_code
_entity_poly.pdbx_strand_id
1 'polypeptide(L)'
;MAFFASRPHRAGFAPVAHLSAATLALGYTFAAFGAVLAPSPAAAQSGAYYVAELAQPVEDTRAVAGGVAWRCAETTCVAPKASSRPLRVCRELQRKVGQLASFTAKGDALDAEALARCNG
;
A
#
# COMPACT_ATOMS: atom_id res chain seq x y z
N MET A 1 69.32 33.02 14.40
CA MET A 1 67.85 32.96 14.55
C MET A 1 67.45 31.50 14.63
N ALA A 2 67.02 31.06 15.82
CA ALA A 2 66.60 29.70 16.15
C ALA A 2 65.59 29.78 17.32
N PHE A 3 64.96 28.65 17.66
CA PHE A 3 63.86 28.40 18.62
C PHE A 3 62.48 28.36 17.95
N PHE A 4 61.87 27.21 17.63
CA PHE A 4 61.81 25.87 18.27
C PHE A 4 60.99 25.83 19.58
N ALA A 5 59.87 25.11 19.48
CA ALA A 5 59.12 24.38 20.50
C ALA A 5 58.30 25.16 21.56
N SER A 6 57.01 24.84 21.59
CA SER A 6 56.21 24.79 22.82
C SER A 6 55.36 23.51 22.81
N ARG A 7 55.77 22.54 23.65
CA ARG A 7 54.94 21.43 24.15
C ARG A 7 54.61 21.75 25.61
N PRO A 8 53.43 21.35 26.12
CA PRO A 8 53.39 20.24 27.09
C PRO A 8 52.18 19.32 26.84
N HIS A 9 52.36 17.99 26.76
CA HIS A 9 52.35 16.98 27.84
C HIS A 9 50.96 16.57 28.40
N ARG A 10 50.41 15.54 27.75
CA ARG A 10 49.74 14.30 28.23
C ARG A 10 49.12 14.19 29.65
N ALA A 11 47.94 13.55 29.61
CA ALA A 11 47.45 12.44 30.43
C ALA A 11 46.77 12.76 31.79
N GLY A 12 45.43 12.72 31.76
CA GLY A 12 44.60 12.36 32.92
C GLY A 12 43.90 11.03 32.64
N PHE A 13 44.22 10.03 33.46
CA PHE A 13 43.65 8.68 33.50
C PHE A 13 42.22 8.68 34.10
N ALA A 14 41.38 7.77 33.64
CA ALA A 14 40.01 7.50 34.10
C ALA A 14 39.95 6.67 35.40
N PRO A 15 38.77 6.62 36.07
CA PRO A 15 38.10 5.35 36.37
C PRO A 15 36.58 5.41 36.00
N VAL A 16 35.98 4.42 35.31
CA VAL A 16 35.34 3.20 35.87
C VAL A 16 34.22 3.59 36.86
N ALA A 17 32.93 3.30 36.71
CA ALA A 17 32.22 2.26 35.98
C ALA A 17 30.72 2.60 35.89
N HIS A 18 30.01 1.77 35.12
CA HIS A 18 28.56 1.64 35.07
C HIS A 18 27.85 2.72 34.25
N LEU A 19 27.79 2.51 32.94
CA LEU A 19 26.51 2.39 32.20
C LEU A 19 26.85 2.11 30.74
N SER A 20 27.57 1.01 30.52
CA SER A 20 27.57 0.33 29.24
C SER A 20 26.18 -0.28 29.07
N ALA A 21 25.32 0.29 28.22
CA ALA A 21 24.27 -0.38 27.43
C ALA A 21 23.16 0.59 27.03
N ALA A 22 23.40 1.43 26.02
CA ALA A 22 22.35 1.88 25.09
C ALA A 22 23.04 2.44 23.85
N THR A 23 23.80 1.56 23.21
CA THR A 23 24.29 1.71 21.86
C THR A 23 23.14 1.91 20.88
N LEU A 24 23.37 2.88 19.99
CA LEU A 24 23.04 2.86 18.56
C LEU A 24 21.67 3.36 18.12
N ALA A 25 21.79 4.36 17.24
CA ALA A 25 21.00 4.56 16.04
C ALA A 25 19.55 4.97 16.25
N LEU A 26 19.19 6.13 15.72
CA LEU A 26 18.04 6.37 14.84
C LEU A 26 17.93 7.89 14.57
N GLY A 27 19.02 8.46 14.07
CA GLY A 27 19.08 9.85 13.62
C GLY A 27 18.88 9.97 12.10
N TYR A 28 18.05 9.12 11.50
CA TYR A 28 17.80 9.16 10.04
C TYR A 28 16.35 8.80 9.72
N THR A 29 15.40 9.59 10.24
CA THR A 29 13.96 9.42 9.97
C THR A 29 13.34 10.71 9.48
N PHE A 30 13.92 11.31 8.42
CA PHE A 30 13.35 12.46 7.73
C PHE A 30 13.51 12.35 6.21
N ALA A 31 13.04 11.24 5.62
CA ALA A 31 13.00 11.09 4.16
C ALA A 31 11.96 10.07 3.70
N ALA A 32 10.66 10.32 3.93
CA ALA A 32 9.57 9.65 3.21
C ALA A 32 8.19 10.32 3.44
N PHE A 33 8.09 11.64 3.30
CA PHE A 33 6.80 12.34 3.17
C PHE A 33 6.58 12.71 1.69
N GLY A 34 6.46 11.71 0.80
CA GLY A 34 6.49 11.94 -0.65
C GLY A 34 5.64 11.03 -1.54
N ALA A 35 4.84 10.13 -1.00
CA ALA A 35 3.90 9.31 -1.77
C ALA A 35 2.75 8.99 -0.81
N VAL A 36 1.47 9.24 -1.05
CA VAL A 36 0.67 9.10 -2.27
C VAL A 36 -0.54 10.02 -2.11
N LEU A 37 -0.59 11.14 -2.84
CA LEU A 37 -1.88 11.76 -3.17
C LEU A 37 -2.40 11.03 -4.41
N ALA A 38 -2.85 9.79 -4.25
CA ALA A 38 -3.66 9.15 -5.28
C ALA A 38 -5.02 9.86 -5.21
N PRO A 39 -5.47 10.59 -6.24
CA PRO A 39 -6.87 10.92 -6.34
C PRO A 39 -7.60 9.58 -6.33
N SER A 40 -8.33 9.26 -5.25
CA SER A 40 -9.31 8.17 -5.31
C SER A 40 -10.33 8.58 -6.35
N PRO A 41 -10.46 7.88 -7.49
CA PRO A 41 -11.58 8.12 -8.37
C PRO A 41 -12.84 7.74 -7.57
N ALA A 42 -13.56 8.75 -7.10
CA ALA A 42 -14.90 8.59 -6.57
C ALA A 42 -15.81 8.22 -7.75
N ALA A 43 -15.74 6.96 -8.19
CA ALA A 43 -16.55 6.43 -9.27
C ALA A 43 -17.99 6.23 -8.76
N ALA A 44 -18.71 7.33 -8.59
CA ALA A 44 -20.15 7.35 -8.49
C ALA A 44 -20.75 7.11 -9.90
N GLN A 45 -20.52 5.91 -10.46
CA GLN A 45 -21.22 5.44 -11.65
C GLN A 45 -22.61 4.98 -11.20
N SER A 46 -23.56 5.92 -11.15
CA SER A 46 -24.94 5.70 -10.73
C SER A 46 -25.62 4.63 -11.59
N GLY A 47 -25.57 3.37 -11.15
CA GLY A 47 -26.20 2.23 -11.82
C GLY A 47 -25.44 0.91 -11.75
N ALA A 48 -24.15 0.91 -11.39
CA ALA A 48 -23.39 -0.32 -11.22
C ALA A 48 -23.76 -1.05 -9.91
N TYR A 49 -23.89 -2.37 -9.95
CA TYR A 49 -24.10 -3.18 -8.73
C TYR A 49 -22.77 -3.50 -8.06
N TYR A 50 -21.74 -3.81 -8.85
CA TYR A 50 -20.40 -4.00 -8.35
C TYR A 50 -19.49 -2.87 -8.79
N VAL A 51 -18.65 -2.42 -7.86
CA VAL A 51 -17.54 -1.50 -8.10
C VAL A 51 -16.30 -2.14 -7.49
N ALA A 52 -15.24 -2.28 -8.27
CA ALA A 52 -13.97 -2.83 -7.83
C ALA A 52 -12.87 -1.84 -8.18
N GLU A 53 -11.97 -1.60 -7.23
CA GLU A 53 -10.77 -0.81 -7.44
C GLU A 53 -9.58 -1.76 -7.47
N LEU A 54 -8.73 -1.62 -8.47
CA LEU A 54 -7.56 -2.44 -8.71
C LEU A 54 -6.32 -1.76 -8.12
N ALA A 55 -5.38 -2.56 -7.63
CA ALA A 55 -4.10 -2.05 -7.12
C ALA A 55 -3.16 -1.59 -8.26
N GLN A 56 -3.42 -2.03 -9.49
CA GLN A 56 -2.66 -1.69 -10.68
C GLN A 56 -3.64 -1.37 -11.83
N PRO A 57 -3.27 -0.48 -12.76
CA PRO A 57 -4.11 -0.20 -13.92
C PRO A 57 -4.30 -1.48 -14.76
N VAL A 58 -5.48 -1.65 -15.33
CA VAL A 58 -5.78 -2.75 -16.23
C VAL A 58 -5.48 -2.35 -17.68
N GLU A 59 -4.83 -3.24 -18.42
CA GLU A 59 -4.61 -3.06 -19.86
C GLU A 59 -5.92 -3.23 -20.66
N ASP A 60 -6.77 -4.15 -20.20
CA ASP A 60 -8.05 -4.47 -20.82
C ASP A 60 -9.22 -3.70 -20.20
N THR A 61 -9.85 -2.84 -20.99
CA THR A 61 -11.04 -2.06 -20.55
C THR A 61 -12.31 -2.91 -20.33
N ARG A 62 -12.26 -4.22 -20.61
CA ARG A 62 -13.41 -5.13 -20.57
C ARG A 62 -12.97 -6.51 -20.11
N ALA A 63 -13.66 -7.06 -19.11
CA ALA A 63 -13.44 -8.41 -18.63
C ALA A 63 -14.76 -9.15 -18.40
N VAL A 64 -14.75 -10.48 -18.42
CA VAL A 64 -15.91 -11.29 -18.00
C VAL A 64 -15.49 -12.16 -16.83
N ALA A 65 -16.13 -11.93 -15.68
CA ALA A 65 -15.83 -12.60 -14.42
C ALA A 65 -17.08 -12.63 -13.54
N GLY A 66 -17.28 -13.68 -12.75
CA GLY A 66 -18.47 -13.83 -11.93
C GLY A 66 -19.75 -14.05 -12.71
N GLY A 67 -19.65 -14.41 -14.01
CA GLY A 67 -20.78 -14.53 -14.92
C GLY A 67 -21.36 -13.19 -15.41
N VAL A 68 -20.65 -12.08 -15.21
CA VAL A 68 -21.05 -10.75 -15.68
C VAL A 68 -19.94 -10.06 -16.46
N ALA A 69 -20.34 -9.16 -17.36
CA ALA A 69 -19.41 -8.32 -18.10
C ALA A 69 -19.02 -7.10 -17.26
N TRP A 70 -17.72 -6.92 -17.08
CA TRP A 70 -17.09 -5.80 -16.42
C TRP A 70 -16.67 -4.75 -17.44
N ARG A 71 -16.84 -3.49 -17.07
CA ARG A 71 -16.26 -2.33 -17.73
C ARG A 71 -15.22 -1.74 -16.82
N CYS A 72 -13.99 -1.70 -17.28
CA CYS A 72 -12.86 -1.17 -16.53
C CYS A 72 -12.33 0.09 -17.19
N ALA A 73 -12.00 1.08 -16.37
CA ALA A 73 -11.33 2.31 -16.75
C ALA A 73 -10.18 2.51 -15.78
N GLU A 74 -8.95 2.44 -16.29
CA GLU A 74 -7.72 2.56 -15.51
C GLU A 74 -7.68 1.53 -14.36
N THR A 75 -8.00 1.94 -13.14
CA THR A 75 -8.03 1.09 -11.94
C THR A 75 -9.43 0.76 -11.47
N THR A 76 -10.49 1.34 -12.04
CA THR A 76 -11.86 1.11 -11.59
C THR A 76 -12.61 0.20 -12.55
N CYS A 77 -13.18 -0.88 -12.03
CA CYS A 77 -14.03 -1.81 -12.76
C CYS A 77 -15.46 -1.79 -12.20
N VAL A 78 -16.46 -1.73 -13.09
CA VAL A 78 -17.88 -1.75 -12.75
C VAL A 78 -18.63 -2.88 -13.47
N ALA A 79 -19.62 -3.47 -12.80
CA ALA A 79 -20.45 -4.53 -13.36
C ALA A 79 -21.89 -4.53 -12.84
N PRO A 80 -22.84 -5.10 -13.61
CA PRO A 80 -24.20 -5.35 -13.16
C PRO A 80 -24.25 -6.50 -12.13
N LYS A 81 -25.42 -6.70 -11.52
CA LYS A 81 -25.63 -7.76 -10.53
C LYS A 81 -25.43 -9.15 -11.15
N ALA A 82 -24.64 -9.98 -10.48
CA ALA A 82 -24.42 -11.37 -10.84
C ALA A 82 -25.40 -12.28 -10.08
N SER A 83 -25.57 -13.51 -10.57
CA SER A 83 -26.30 -14.56 -9.84
C SER A 83 -25.47 -15.17 -8.70
N SER A 84 -24.15 -14.96 -8.71
CA SER A 84 -23.20 -15.51 -7.74
C SER A 84 -23.01 -14.62 -6.50
N ARG A 85 -22.52 -15.22 -5.41
CA ARG A 85 -22.15 -14.50 -4.18
C ARG A 85 -21.01 -13.48 -4.45
N PRO A 86 -21.03 -12.28 -3.83
CA PRO A 86 -20.02 -11.24 -4.06
C PRO A 86 -18.56 -11.71 -3.92
N LEU A 87 -18.25 -12.51 -2.89
CA LEU A 87 -16.90 -13.06 -2.69
C LEU A 87 -16.43 -13.94 -3.85
N ARG A 88 -17.32 -14.71 -4.47
CA ARG A 88 -16.98 -15.53 -5.64
C ARG A 88 -16.68 -14.64 -6.84
N VAL A 89 -17.54 -13.65 -7.07
CA VAL A 89 -17.39 -12.67 -8.16
C VAL A 89 -16.07 -11.91 -8.01
N CYS A 90 -15.73 -11.46 -6.80
CA CYS A 90 -14.48 -10.79 -6.47
C CYS A 90 -13.26 -11.67 -6.83
N ARG A 91 -13.23 -12.93 -6.40
CA ARG A 91 -12.14 -13.87 -6.72
C ARG A 91 -12.01 -14.13 -8.22
N GLU A 92 -13.13 -14.25 -8.92
CA GLU A 92 -13.10 -14.46 -10.37
C GLU A 92 -12.58 -13.21 -11.10
N LEU A 93 -12.92 -12.01 -10.62
CA LEU A 93 -12.39 -10.76 -11.18
C LEU A 93 -10.90 -10.63 -10.90
N GLN A 94 -10.46 -10.86 -9.67
CA GLN A 94 -9.05 -10.80 -9.27
C GLN A 94 -8.16 -11.68 -10.17
N ARG A 95 -8.63 -12.87 -10.55
CA ARG A 95 -7.89 -13.76 -11.44
C ARG A 95 -7.72 -13.23 -12.86
N LYS A 96 -8.57 -12.27 -13.27
CA LYS A 96 -8.55 -11.66 -14.60
C LYS A 96 -7.76 -10.37 -14.63
N VAL A 97 -7.93 -9.53 -13.62
CA VAL A 97 -7.37 -8.17 -13.61
C VAL A 97 -6.24 -7.97 -12.61
N GLY A 98 -5.96 -8.97 -11.76
CA GLY A 98 -4.96 -8.89 -10.71
C GLY A 98 -5.52 -8.41 -9.38
N GLN A 99 -4.63 -7.94 -8.51
CA GLN A 99 -4.94 -7.59 -7.13
C GLN A 99 -5.97 -6.46 -7.03
N LEU A 100 -6.98 -6.66 -6.20
CA LEU A 100 -8.01 -5.66 -5.91
C LEU A 100 -7.66 -4.88 -4.64
N ALA A 101 -7.70 -3.56 -4.74
CA ALA A 101 -7.56 -2.61 -3.64
C ALA A 101 -8.87 -2.42 -2.87
N SER A 102 -10.02 -2.52 -3.54
CA SER A 102 -11.33 -2.55 -2.89
C SER A 102 -12.38 -3.26 -3.76
N PHE A 103 -13.46 -3.72 -3.13
CA PHE A 103 -14.60 -4.29 -3.83
C PHE A 103 -15.89 -3.99 -3.08
N THR A 104 -16.86 -3.42 -3.78
CA THR A 104 -18.15 -3.00 -3.24
C THR A 104 -19.28 -3.65 -4.02
N ALA A 105 -20.26 -4.20 -3.30
CA ALA A 105 -21.45 -4.81 -3.86
C ALA A 105 -22.70 -4.10 -3.32
N LYS A 106 -23.48 -3.46 -4.19
CA LYS A 106 -24.72 -2.73 -3.84
C LYS A 106 -24.52 -1.65 -2.76
N GLY A 107 -23.33 -1.04 -2.72
CA GLY A 107 -22.94 -0.07 -1.68
C GLY A 107 -22.27 -0.67 -0.45
N ASP A 108 -22.30 -2.01 -0.29
CA ASP A 108 -21.62 -2.70 0.80
C ASP A 108 -20.18 -3.06 0.38
N ALA A 109 -19.20 -2.35 0.94
CA ALA A 109 -17.79 -2.67 0.73
C ALA A 109 -17.40 -3.96 1.46
N LEU A 110 -16.59 -4.80 0.82
CA LEU A 110 -15.93 -5.91 1.50
C LEU A 110 -14.95 -5.34 2.53
N ASP A 111 -14.98 -5.88 3.74
CA ASP A 111 -13.99 -5.59 4.76
C ASP A 111 -12.60 -6.12 4.36
N ALA A 112 -11.56 -5.69 5.08
CA ALA A 112 -10.18 -6.05 4.77
C ALA A 112 -9.92 -7.57 4.79
N GLU A 113 -10.60 -8.33 5.66
CA GLU A 113 -10.41 -9.77 5.76
C GLU A 113 -11.11 -10.50 4.61
N ALA A 114 -12.31 -10.06 4.26
CA ALA A 114 -13.03 -10.52 3.08
C ALA A 114 -12.28 -10.18 1.77
N LEU A 115 -11.67 -9.00 1.69
CA LEU A 115 -10.85 -8.58 0.56
C LEU A 115 -9.55 -9.40 0.47
N ALA A 116 -8.89 -9.68 1.60
CA ALA A 116 -7.72 -10.57 1.63
C ALA A 116 -8.09 -11.97 1.12
N ARG A 117 -9.21 -12.54 1.59
CA ARG A 117 -9.72 -13.84 1.08
C ARG A 117 -10.11 -13.79 -0.40
N CYS A 118 -10.53 -12.64 -0.91
CA CYS A 118 -10.78 -12.44 -2.33
C CYS A 118 -9.48 -12.46 -3.15
N ASN A 119 -8.44 -11.82 -2.63
CA ASN A 119 -7.14 -11.74 -3.29
C ASN A 119 -6.33 -13.05 -3.24
N GLY A 120 -6.82 -14.07 -2.55
CA GLY A 120 -6.27 -15.42 -2.60
C GLY A 120 -5.28 -15.70 -1.49
#